data_AF-A0A8C8JAB7-F1
#
_entry.id   AF-A0A8C8JAB7-F1
#
_cell.length_a   1.000
_cell.length_b   1.000
_cell.length_c   1.000
_cell.angle_alpha   90.00
_cell.angle_beta   90.00
_cell.angle_gamma   90.00
#
_symmetry.space_group_name_H-M   'P 1'
#
loop_
_entity.id
_entity.type
_entity.pdbx_description
1 polymer ?
#
loop_
_entity_poly.entity_id
_entity_poly.type
_entity_poly.pdbx_seq_one_letter_code
_entity_poly.pdbx_strand_id
1 'polypeptide(L)'
;MFELNDLSLLLEIYFHPECIYCIKLMSHDHFWEYLLTCLIIELLRPDANRGKVHTLLTMEVFGNIRSLMAFRLTGGTKDYIVVGSDSGLIMILEYHLSNNTFEKIHQETFGKSGCRGIIPGQFLAVDPQGQFMLITVIFCC
;
A
#
# COMPACT_ATOMS: atom_id res chain seq x y z
N MET A 1 5.98 3.11 -30.45
CA MET A 1 4.79 2.33 -30.80
C MET A 1 4.81 1.08 -29.93
N PHE A 2 4.26 1.20 -28.72
CA PHE A 2 3.94 0.09 -27.82
C PHE A 2 2.49 0.34 -27.41
N GLU A 3 1.58 -0.40 -28.03
CA GLU A 3 0.17 -0.45 -27.66
C GLU A 3 0.07 -1.19 -26.33
N LEU A 4 -0.44 -0.51 -25.29
CA LEU A 4 -0.65 -1.09 -23.96
C LEU A 4 -2.15 -1.05 -23.65
N ASN A 5 -2.87 -2.00 -24.26
CA ASN A 5 -4.28 -2.30 -24.00
C ASN A 5 -4.47 -3.30 -22.84
N ASP A 6 -3.43 -3.56 -22.04
CA ASP A 6 -3.54 -4.31 -20.80
C ASP A 6 -3.33 -3.38 -19.61
N LEU A 7 -4.44 -3.02 -18.97
CA LEU A 7 -4.56 -2.26 -17.72
C LEU A 7 -3.83 -2.96 -16.58
N SER A 8 -2.50 -2.86 -16.61
CA SER A 8 -1.61 -3.27 -15.54
C SER A 8 -1.28 -2.03 -14.71
N LEU A 9 -1.69 -2.07 -13.44
CA LEU A 9 -1.24 -1.23 -12.31
C LEU A 9 -0.11 -0.24 -12.67
N LEU A 10 -0.46 0.99 -13.08
CA LEU A 10 0.49 2.10 -13.12
C LEU A 10 0.69 2.59 -11.68
N LEU A 11 1.60 1.92 -10.97
CA LEU A 11 1.98 2.20 -9.60
C LEU A 11 2.99 3.37 -9.57
N GLU A 12 2.52 4.62 -9.59
CA GLU A 12 3.40 5.78 -9.33
C GLU A 12 3.52 6.01 -7.83
N ILE A 13 4.65 5.59 -7.24
CA ILE A 13 5.02 5.92 -5.86
C ILE A 13 5.72 7.29 -5.87
N TYR A 14 5.00 8.35 -5.47
CA TYR A 14 5.63 9.65 -5.22
C TYR A 14 6.29 9.64 -3.84
N PHE A 15 7.61 9.86 -3.79
CA PHE A 15 8.39 10.09 -2.58
C PHE A 15 8.55 11.60 -2.37
N HIS A 16 7.84 12.18 -1.41
CA HIS A 16 8.16 13.53 -0.91
C HIS A 16 9.04 13.42 0.35
N PRO A 17 10.00 14.34 0.59
CA PRO A 17 10.83 14.35 1.80
C PRO A 17 10.06 14.46 3.14
N GLU A 18 8.74 14.65 3.13
CA GLU A 18 7.88 14.75 4.32
C GLU A 18 6.96 13.51 4.55
N CYS A 19 7.45 12.30 4.28
CA CYS A 19 6.72 11.01 4.47
C CYS A 19 5.43 10.84 3.63
N ILE A 20 5.35 11.39 2.42
CA ILE A 20 4.19 11.10 1.57
C ILE A 20 4.49 9.86 0.75
N TYR A 21 3.69 8.79 0.93
CA TYR A 21 3.68 7.63 0.03
C TYR A 21 2.33 7.59 -0.68
N CYS A 22 2.33 7.60 -2.01
CA CYS A 22 1.13 7.47 -2.82
C CYS A 22 1.11 6.11 -3.53
N ILE A 23 -0.02 5.39 -3.50
CA ILE A 23 -0.24 4.24 -4.39
C ILE A 23 -1.49 4.47 -5.21
N LYS A 24 -1.37 4.35 -6.53
CA LYS A 24 -2.50 4.39 -7.44
C LYS A 24 -2.95 2.98 -7.80
N LEU A 25 -4.19 2.64 -7.46
CA LEU A 25 -4.85 1.40 -7.88
C LEU A 25 -5.92 1.71 -8.93
N MET A 26 -5.93 0.93 -10.00
CA MET A 26 -6.93 1.01 -11.05
C MET A 26 -7.76 -0.26 -11.02
N SER A 27 -9.04 -0.17 -10.68
CA SER A 27 -9.96 -1.31 -10.67
C SER A 27 -11.13 -1.04 -11.61
N HIS A 28 -11.16 -1.78 -12.72
CA HIS A 28 -12.16 -1.93 -13.80
C HIS A 28 -12.92 -0.71 -14.35
N ASP A 29 -13.24 0.33 -13.58
CA ASP A 29 -13.80 1.64 -14.00
C ASP A 29 -13.54 2.78 -12.98
N HIS A 30 -12.90 2.50 -11.84
CA HIS A 30 -12.64 3.47 -10.77
C HIS A 30 -11.15 3.58 -10.46
N PHE A 31 -10.66 4.82 -10.43
CA PHE A 31 -9.33 5.17 -9.95
C PHE A 31 -9.37 5.39 -8.45
N TRP A 32 -8.44 4.76 -7.74
CA TRP A 32 -8.22 4.96 -6.31
C TRP A 32 -6.79 5.36 -6.07
N GLU A 33 -6.59 6.35 -5.22
CA GLU A 33 -5.27 6.82 -4.80
C GLU A 33 -5.17 6.64 -3.29
N TYR A 34 -4.13 5.99 -2.80
CA TYR A 34 -3.87 5.84 -1.37
C TYR A 34 -2.77 6.82 -1.00
N LEU A 35 -3.03 7.71 -0.05
CA LEU A 35 -2.06 8.69 0.42
C LEU A 35 -1.68 8.37 1.86
N LEU A 36 -0.39 8.40 2.16
CA LEU A 36 0.10 8.17 3.52
C LEU A 36 0.82 9.40 4.04
N THR A 37 0.67 9.66 5.34
CA THR A 37 1.51 10.59 6.10
C THR A 37 2.00 9.83 7.32
N CYS A 38 3.30 9.51 7.41
CA CYS A 38 4.04 8.66 8.39
C CYS A 38 3.23 7.63 9.24
N LEU A 39 2.16 8.02 9.94
CA LEU A 39 1.29 7.21 10.81
C LEU A 39 -0.14 6.93 10.27
N ILE A 40 -0.53 7.50 9.14
CA ILE A 40 -1.91 7.52 8.63
C ILE A 40 -1.96 6.94 7.22
N ILE A 41 -2.96 6.10 6.95
CA ILE A 41 -3.35 5.64 5.62
C ILE A 41 -4.67 6.32 5.23
N GLU A 42 -4.67 6.97 4.08
CA GLU A 42 -5.84 7.60 3.50
C GLU A 42 -6.22 6.93 2.19
N LEU A 43 -7.51 6.67 2.00
CA LEU A 43 -8.10 6.29 0.72
C LEU A 43 -8.68 7.55 0.08
N LEU A 44 -8.16 7.88 -1.09
CA LEU A 44 -8.57 9.02 -1.89
C LEU A 44 -9.27 8.53 -3.17
N ARG A 45 -10.27 9.28 -3.60
CA ARG A 45 -10.93 9.13 -4.90
C ARG A 45 -10.74 10.40 -5.71
N PRO A 46 -10.03 10.35 -6.85
CA PRO A 46 -10.01 11.46 -7.79
C PRO A 46 -11.38 11.62 -8.48
N ASP A 47 -11.93 12.83 -8.49
CA ASP A 47 -13.11 13.20 -9.27
C ASP A 47 -12.68 13.68 -10.66
N ALA A 48 -12.93 12.85 -11.68
CA ALA A 48 -12.59 13.12 -13.07
C ALA A 48 -13.28 14.38 -13.63
N ASN A 49 -14.43 14.78 -13.08
CA ASN A 49 -15.20 15.91 -13.60
C ASN A 49 -14.72 17.25 -13.06
N ARG A 50 -14.19 17.27 -11.83
CA ARG A 50 -13.82 18.50 -11.12
C ARG A 50 -12.32 18.69 -10.91
N GLY A 51 -11.51 17.67 -11.25
CA GLY A 51 -10.07 17.69 -11.02
C GLY A 51 -9.70 17.82 -9.54
N LYS A 52 -10.62 17.46 -8.64
CA LYS A 52 -10.41 17.49 -7.18
C LYS A 52 -10.28 16.06 -6.67
N VAL A 53 -9.48 15.90 -5.62
CA VAL A 53 -9.30 14.62 -4.94
C VAL A 53 -10.10 14.65 -3.63
N HIS A 54 -10.89 13.60 -3.39
CA HIS A 54 -11.72 13.47 -2.20
C HIS A 54 -11.19 12.36 -1.30
N THR A 55 -10.94 12.68 -0.04
CA THR A 55 -10.64 11.68 1.00
C THR A 55 -11.93 10.94 1.38
N LEU A 56 -11.90 9.62 1.29
CA LEU A 56 -13.02 8.74 1.61
C LEU A 56 -12.86 8.04 2.95
N LEU A 57 -11.64 7.65 3.26
CA LEU A 57 -11.30 6.99 4.52
C LEU A 57 -9.93 7.45 4.97
N THR A 58 -9.80 7.64 6.28
CA THR A 58 -8.54 7.91 6.95
C THR A 58 -8.45 6.93 8.12
N MET A 59 -7.33 6.22 8.23
CA MET A 59 -7.05 5.27 9.30
C MET A 59 -5.66 5.53 9.87
N GLU A 60 -5.56 5.57 11.19
CA GLU A 60 -4.27 5.55 11.88
C GLU A 60 -3.72 4.13 11.95
N VAL A 61 -2.41 4.01 11.73
CA VAL A 61 -1.66 2.75 11.75
C VAL A 61 -0.68 2.80 12.90
N PHE A 62 -0.39 1.66 13.52
CA PHE A 62 0.57 1.60 14.61
C PHE A 62 2.00 1.61 14.05
N GLY A 63 2.68 2.75 14.23
CA GLY A 63 4.07 2.94 13.83
C GLY A 63 4.23 3.67 12.50
N ASN A 64 5.47 3.99 12.16
CA ASN A 64 5.82 4.70 10.94
C ASN A 64 5.83 3.73 9.74
N ILE A 65 5.09 4.08 8.70
CA ILE A 65 4.97 3.26 7.50
C ILE A 65 6.19 3.50 6.62
N ARG A 66 6.93 2.44 6.35
CA ARG A 66 8.22 2.48 5.63
C ARG A 66 8.09 1.99 4.19
N SER A 67 7.19 1.04 3.95
CA SER A 67 6.92 0.48 2.63
C SER A 67 5.44 0.09 2.54
N LEU A 68 4.83 0.30 1.38
CA LEU A 68 3.46 -0.10 1.12
C LEU A 68 3.37 -0.67 -0.29
N MET A 69 2.56 -1.71 -0.47
CA MET A 69 2.27 -2.25 -1.80
C MET A 69 0.86 -2.80 -1.82
N ALA A 70 0.18 -2.65 -2.94
CA ALA A 70 -1.12 -3.26 -3.15
C ALA A 70 -0.96 -4.49 -4.04
N PHE A 71 -1.79 -5.50 -3.78
CA PHE A 71 -1.78 -6.74 -4.54
C PHE A 71 -3.17 -7.36 -4.58
N ARG A 72 -3.38 -8.23 -5.56
CA ARG A 72 -4.62 -8.96 -5.76
C ARG A 72 -4.28 -10.44 -5.95
N LEU A 73 -5.05 -11.30 -5.31
CA LEU A 73 -4.91 -12.75 -5.48
C LEU A 73 -5.42 -13.17 -6.85
N THR A 74 -4.80 -14.20 -7.43
CA THR A 74 -5.25 -14.77 -8.72
C THR A 74 -6.72 -15.23 -8.61
N GLY A 75 -7.57 -14.71 -9.49
CA GLY A 75 -9.03 -14.98 -9.48
C GLY A 75 -9.80 -14.25 -8.36
N GLY A 76 -9.14 -13.43 -7.56
CA GLY A 76 -9.76 -12.57 -6.56
C GLY A 76 -10.33 -11.30 -7.16
N THR A 77 -11.42 -10.81 -6.59
CA THR A 77 -12.04 -9.52 -6.96
C THR A 77 -11.67 -8.39 -5.99
N LYS A 78 -10.97 -8.72 -4.90
CA LYS A 78 -10.62 -7.80 -3.81
C LYS A 78 -9.16 -7.42 -3.88
N ASP A 79 -8.90 -6.14 -3.62
CA ASP A 79 -7.55 -5.60 -3.47
C ASP A 79 -7.12 -5.62 -2.01
N TYR A 80 -5.89 -6.07 -1.80
CA TYR A 80 -5.23 -6.10 -0.51
C TYR A 80 -4.08 -5.11 -0.50
N ILE A 81 -3.77 -4.59 0.68
CA ILE A 81 -2.66 -3.68 0.90
C ILE A 81 -1.75 -4.33 1.93
N VAL A 82 -0.49 -4.51 1.58
CA VAL A 82 0.54 -4.85 2.55
C VAL A 82 1.26 -3.60 3.02
N VAL A 83 1.42 -3.51 4.33
CA VAL A 83 2.10 -2.43 5.03
C VAL A 83 3.32 -2.99 5.76
N GLY A 84 4.49 -2.43 5.45
CA GLY A 84 5.71 -2.59 6.22
C GLY A 84 5.88 -1.38 7.14
N SER A 85 5.95 -1.63 8.45
CA SER A 85 6.05 -0.62 9.50
C SER A 85 7.37 -0.76 10.26
N ASP A 86 7.83 0.31 10.90
CA ASP A 86 8.96 0.29 11.84
C ASP A 86 8.68 -0.54 13.11
N SER A 87 7.45 -0.98 13.35
CA SER A 87 7.07 -1.85 14.46
C SER A 87 7.69 -3.25 14.42
N GLY A 88 8.31 -3.66 13.30
CA GLY A 88 8.81 -5.04 13.11
C GLY A 88 7.69 -6.02 12.75
N LEU A 89 6.59 -5.49 12.21
CA LEU A 89 5.38 -6.20 11.82
C LEU A 89 5.13 -6.01 10.33
N ILE A 90 4.63 -7.06 9.68
CA ILE A 90 4.01 -6.99 8.35
C ILE A 90 2.51 -7.11 8.55
N MET A 91 1.74 -6.21 7.94
CA MET A 91 0.29 -6.18 8.07
C MET A 91 -0.35 -6.22 6.68
N ILE A 92 -1.38 -7.05 6.53
CA ILE A 92 -2.21 -7.08 5.32
C ILE A 92 -3.59 -6.54 5.68
N LEU A 93 -3.99 -5.49 4.97
CA LEU A 93 -5.25 -4.79 5.11
C LEU A 93 -6.15 -5.09 3.91
N GLU A 94 -7.43 -5.27 4.19
CA GLU A 94 -8.51 -5.35 3.19
C GLU A 94 -9.45 -4.16 3.38
N TYR A 95 -9.83 -3.52 2.28
CA TYR A 95 -10.81 -2.43 2.33
C TYR A 95 -12.24 -2.97 2.17
N HIS A 96 -13.07 -2.74 3.18
CA HIS A 96 -14.49 -3.10 3.14
C HIS A 96 -15.34 -1.88 2.74
N LEU A 97 -15.88 -1.91 1.51
CA LEU A 97 -16.73 -0.83 0.99
C LEU A 97 -18.03 -0.65 1.79
N SER A 98 -18.61 -1.73 2.33
CA SER A 98 -19.87 -1.69 3.08
C SER A 98 -19.76 -0.88 4.37
N ASN A 99 -18.61 -0.99 5.03
CA ASN A 99 -18.37 -0.39 6.34
C ASN A 99 -17.50 0.87 6.22
N ASN A 100 -16.93 1.12 5.04
CA ASN A 100 -15.92 2.15 4.81
C ASN A 100 -14.78 2.05 5.84
N THR A 101 -14.25 0.84 6.04
CA THR A 101 -13.17 0.59 7.01
C THR A 101 -12.10 -0.32 6.41
N PHE A 102 -10.87 -0.16 6.89
CA PHE A 102 -9.80 -1.13 6.64
C PHE A 102 -9.83 -2.20 7.74
N GLU A 103 -9.89 -3.46 7.32
CA GLU A 103 -9.83 -4.60 8.20
C GLU A 103 -8.46 -5.27 8.10
N LYS A 104 -7.89 -5.64 9.24
CA LYS A 104 -6.61 -6.35 9.31
C LYS A 104 -6.86 -7.82 9.09
N ILE A 105 -6.47 -8.33 7.93
CA ILE A 105 -6.64 -9.75 7.59
C ILE A 105 -5.48 -10.58 8.13
N HIS A 106 -4.28 -10.03 8.11
CA HIS A 106 -3.09 -10.72 8.55
C HIS A 106 -2.11 -9.77 9.23
N GLN A 107 -1.46 -10.27 10.28
CA GLN A 107 -0.44 -9.53 11.00
C GLN A 107 0.60 -10.53 11.50
N GLU A 108 1.83 -10.42 11.01
CA GLU A 108 2.93 -11.31 11.39
C GLU A 108 4.10 -10.49 11.95
N THR A 109 4.72 -11.02 13.01
CA THR A 109 5.87 -10.37 13.67
C THR A 109 7.16 -11.00 13.20
N PHE A 110 8.01 -10.22 12.54
CA PHE A 110 9.30 -10.71 12.03
C PHE A 110 10.50 -10.12 12.79
N GLY A 111 10.30 -9.14 13.67
CA GLY A 111 11.41 -8.45 14.33
C GLY A 111 11.02 -7.58 15.53
N LYS A 112 12.01 -6.85 16.03
CA LYS A 112 11.83 -5.85 17.09
C LYS A 112 11.42 -4.51 16.49
N SER A 113 10.72 -3.70 17.28
CA SER A 113 10.36 -2.34 16.90
C SER A 113 11.57 -1.40 16.72
N GLY A 114 11.36 -0.39 15.88
CA GLY A 114 12.27 0.67 15.48
C GLY A 114 12.78 0.55 14.04
N CYS A 115 13.10 1.68 13.42
CA CYS A 115 13.80 1.76 12.13
C CYS A 115 15.25 1.26 12.24
N ARG A 116 15.44 -0.06 12.24
CA ARG A 116 16.76 -0.70 12.35
C ARG A 116 17.23 -1.15 10.97
N GLY A 117 18.55 -1.14 10.74
CA GLY A 117 19.16 -1.61 9.49
C GLY A 117 19.06 -3.13 9.27
N ILE A 118 18.84 -3.91 10.33
CA ILE A 118 18.76 -5.39 10.26
C ILE A 118 17.33 -5.93 10.30
N ILE A 119 16.32 -5.09 10.58
CA ILE A 119 14.92 -5.51 10.70
C ILE A 119 14.17 -5.16 9.42
N PRO A 120 13.56 -6.15 8.72
CA PRO A 120 12.87 -5.93 7.45
C PRO A 120 11.73 -4.91 7.56
N GLY A 121 11.36 -4.31 6.42
CA GLY A 121 10.26 -3.36 6.34
C GLY A 121 10.60 -2.06 5.62
N GLN A 122 11.85 -1.87 5.18
CA GLN A 122 12.20 -0.72 4.35
C GLN A 122 11.79 -0.92 2.89
N PHE A 123 11.91 -2.14 2.39
CA PHE A 123 11.56 -2.48 1.01
C PHE A 123 10.60 -3.65 0.99
N LEU A 124 9.67 -3.56 0.04
CA LEU A 124 8.60 -4.49 -0.14
C LEU A 124 8.39 -4.70 -1.64
N ALA A 125 8.31 -5.96 -2.05
CA ALA A 125 7.97 -6.35 -3.41
C ALA A 125 6.90 -7.43 -3.34
N VAL A 126 5.94 -7.37 -4.24
CA VAL A 126 4.86 -8.36 -4.35
C VAL A 126 4.83 -8.86 -5.79
N ASP A 127 4.61 -10.16 -5.92
CA ASP A 127 4.39 -10.80 -7.21
C ASP A 127 3.14 -10.21 -7.90
N PRO A 128 3.16 -9.93 -9.22
CA PRO A 128 2.00 -9.39 -9.92
C PRO A 128 0.73 -10.25 -9.83
N GLN A 129 0.87 -11.57 -9.61
CA GLN A 129 -0.25 -12.50 -9.45
C GLN A 129 -0.65 -12.68 -7.96
N GLY A 130 0.03 -11.98 -7.06
CA GLY A 130 -0.21 -11.99 -5.62
C GLY A 130 0.17 -13.29 -4.92
N GLN A 131 1.01 -14.14 -5.54
CA GLN A 131 1.34 -15.45 -4.97
C GLN A 131 2.36 -15.38 -3.83
N PHE A 132 3.34 -14.48 -3.95
CA PHE A 132 4.43 -14.33 -3.01
C PHE A 132 4.77 -12.86 -2.82
N MET A 133 5.42 -12.58 -1.69
CA MET A 133 5.88 -11.25 -1.36
C MET A 133 7.22 -11.32 -0.64
N LEU A 134 8.05 -10.31 -0.86
CA LEU A 134 9.36 -10.16 -0.26
C LEU A 134 9.39 -8.87 0.56
N ILE A 135 9.80 -8.98 1.82
CA ILE A 135 10.08 -7.85 2.71
C ILE A 135 11.56 -7.89 3.08
N THR A 136 12.26 -6.77 2.93
CA THR A 136 13.71 -6.72 3.12
C THR A 136 14.19 -5.40 3.73
N VAL A 137 15.50 -5.35 4.01
CA VAL A 137 16.22 -4.24 4.62
C VAL A 137 17.21 -3.59 3.67
N ILE A 138 17.66 -2.40 4.04
CA ILE A 138 18.92 -1.86 3.54
C ILE A 138 20.04 -2.55 4.32
N PHE A 139 20.77 -3.45 3.67
CA PHE A 139 22.04 -3.93 4.19
C PHE A 139 23.15 -3.05 3.63
N CYS A 140 23.77 -2.25 4.49
CA CYS A 140 24.96 -1.45 4.14
C CYS A 140 26.16 -2.12 4.81
N CYS A 141 27.09 -2.66 4.00
CA CYS A 141 28.40 -3.16 4.45
C CYS A 141 29.32 -2.01 4.83
#